data_AF-A0A922MHP9-F1
#
_entry.id   AF-A0A922MHP9-F1
#
_cell.length_a   1.000
_cell.length_b   1.000
_cell.length_c   1.000
_cell.angle_alpha   90.00
_cell.angle_beta   90.00
_cell.angle_gamma   90.00
#
_symmetry.space_group_name_H-M   'P 1'
#
loop_
_entity.id
_entity.type
_entity.pdbx_description
1 polymer ?
#
loop_
_entity_poly.entity_id
_entity_poly.type
_entity_poly.pdbx_seq_one_letter_code
_entity_poly.pdbx_strand_id
1 'polypeptide(L)'
;MHVACAGDSDLQVHLEGYQVSGQCQALVRDGILLPTRDAPDLGYIRDSSDKQYVPDVYYKERDAYGNEVGVSAKRVPVAYLLVDVPCGVAGAGEPTFWPRASFPPANRPLQHHLQTLRALQAQLQAADSLLDALSDLHVLLFLASNEALPLSPAALQPLLAGVAARDAGAADAWRAQPAAATLLQLARAAADDAAAAAPPAALWTCPLCTFHNAAHADACEMCAMPRYVLPLYSLAPHNRKLKKDKHVLTRTDSLHKC
;
A
#
# COMPACT_ATOMS: atom_id res chain seq x y z
N MET A 1 -9.43 -2.37 -10.07
CA MET A 1 -8.10 -3.01 -10.11
C MET A 1 -7.51 -2.92 -8.72
N HIS A 2 -6.98 -4.03 -8.21
CA HIS A 2 -6.27 -4.15 -6.94
C HIS A 2 -4.87 -4.67 -7.26
N VAL A 3 -3.85 -4.19 -6.56
CA VAL A 3 -2.46 -4.66 -6.73
C VAL A 3 -1.96 -5.16 -5.38
N ALA A 4 -1.48 -6.39 -5.35
CA ALA A 4 -0.83 -6.98 -4.19
C ALA A 4 0.68 -6.97 -4.39
N CYS A 5 1.42 -6.52 -3.37
CA CYS A 5 2.88 -6.61 -3.33
C CYS A 5 3.25 -7.75 -2.39
N ALA A 6 3.76 -8.86 -2.92
CA ALA A 6 4.08 -10.07 -2.15
C ALA A 6 5.45 -10.64 -2.56
N GLY A 7 5.92 -11.68 -1.85
CA GLY A 7 7.13 -12.41 -2.21
C GLY A 7 6.83 -13.50 -3.24
N ASP A 8 7.65 -13.60 -4.28
CA ASP A 8 7.58 -14.73 -5.24
C ASP A 8 8.35 -15.97 -4.74
N SER A 9 8.36 -17.03 -5.56
CA SER A 9 9.11 -18.27 -5.27
C SER A 9 10.63 -18.06 -5.16
N ASP A 10 11.15 -16.96 -5.71
CA ASP A 10 12.56 -16.59 -5.70
C ASP A 10 12.90 -15.57 -4.59
N LEU A 11 11.96 -15.35 -3.66
CA LEU A 11 12.07 -14.41 -2.53
C LEU A 11 12.26 -12.96 -2.95
N GLN A 12 11.80 -12.58 -4.14
CA GLN A 12 11.79 -11.20 -4.63
C GLN A 12 10.45 -10.53 -4.39
N VAL A 13 10.45 -9.20 -4.33
CA VAL A 13 9.21 -8.42 -4.28
C VAL A 13 8.54 -8.46 -5.65
N HIS A 14 7.36 -9.05 -5.70
CA HIS A 14 6.56 -9.23 -6.90
C HIS A 14 5.22 -8.46 -6.80
N LEU A 15 4.75 -7.95 -7.94
CA LEU A 15 3.52 -7.19 -8.07
C LEU A 15 2.49 -8.00 -8.84
N GLU A 16 1.40 -8.35 -8.18
CA GLU A 16 0.30 -9.12 -8.77
C GLU A 16 -0.95 -8.24 -8.86
N GLY A 17 -1.53 -8.16 -10.06
CA GLY A 17 -2.74 -7.40 -10.30
C GLY A 17 -3.96 -8.29 -10.38
N TYR A 18 -5.02 -7.87 -9.70
CA TYR A 18 -6.31 -8.54 -9.72
C TYR A 18 -7.45 -7.57 -9.98
N GLN A 19 -8.48 -8.06 -10.66
CA GLN A 19 -9.77 -7.41 -10.78
C GLN A 19 -10.87 -8.39 -10.39
N VAL A 20 -11.88 -7.89 -9.67
CA VAL A 20 -13.07 -8.69 -9.36
C VAL A 20 -13.96 -8.83 -10.60
N SER A 21 -14.53 -10.01 -10.79
CA SER A 21 -15.50 -10.24 -11.85
C SER A 21 -16.79 -9.45 -11.59
N GLY A 22 -17.52 -9.11 -12.66
CA GLY A 22 -18.84 -8.45 -12.52
C GLY A 22 -19.84 -9.30 -11.71
N GLN A 23 -19.70 -10.63 -11.77
CA GLN A 23 -20.49 -11.56 -10.96
C GLN A 23 -20.18 -11.42 -9.47
N CYS A 24 -18.89 -11.35 -9.10
CA CYS A 24 -18.46 -11.11 -7.72
C CYS A 24 -19.00 -9.78 -7.19
N GLN A 25 -18.92 -8.72 -8.00
CA GLN A 25 -19.42 -7.41 -7.62
C GLN A 25 -20.93 -7.44 -7.32
N ALA A 26 -21.73 -8.15 -8.11
CA ALA A 26 -23.17 -8.31 -7.86
C ALA A 26 -23.43 -9.08 -6.55
N LEU A 27 -22.72 -10.19 -6.33
CA LEU A 27 -22.86 -11.00 -5.11
C LEU A 27 -22.50 -10.22 -3.83
N VAL A 28 -21.45 -9.39 -3.87
CA VAL A 28 -21.06 -8.55 -2.72
C VAL A 28 -22.03 -7.39 -2.52
N ARG A 29 -22.43 -6.70 -3.59
CA ARG A 29 -23.41 -5.59 -3.55
C ARG A 29 -24.71 -6.04 -2.89
N ASP A 30 -25.18 -7.23 -3.27
CA ASP A 30 -26.43 -7.78 -2.76
C ASP A 30 -26.22 -8.48 -1.41
N GLY A 31 -25.01 -8.48 -0.83
CA GLY A 31 -24.72 -9.09 0.47
C GLY A 31 -24.86 -10.62 0.50
N ILE A 32 -24.74 -11.27 -0.66
CA ILE A 32 -24.84 -12.72 -0.83
C ILE A 32 -23.52 -13.41 -0.48
N LEU A 33 -22.39 -12.84 -0.89
CA LEU A 33 -21.06 -13.41 -0.65
C LEU A 33 -20.48 -12.90 0.69
N LEU A 34 -20.07 -13.83 1.55
CA LEU A 34 -19.47 -13.56 2.85
C LEU A 34 -18.06 -14.16 2.94
N PRO A 35 -17.10 -13.48 3.60
CA PRO A 35 -15.81 -14.07 3.88
C PRO A 35 -15.95 -15.24 4.87
N THR A 36 -15.10 -16.26 4.73
CA THR A 36 -15.00 -17.32 5.75
C THR A 36 -13.82 -17.08 6.67
N ARG A 37 -13.93 -17.54 7.92
CA ARG A 37 -12.85 -17.38 8.91
C ARG A 37 -11.74 -18.42 8.73
N ASP A 38 -12.14 -19.65 8.43
CA ASP A 38 -11.24 -20.81 8.54
C ASP A 38 -10.60 -21.17 7.18
N ALA A 39 -11.07 -20.60 6.06
CA ALA A 39 -10.63 -20.92 4.70
C ALA A 39 -10.63 -19.67 3.80
N PRO A 40 -9.57 -18.83 3.81
CA PRO A 40 -9.55 -17.57 3.06
C PRO A 40 -9.66 -17.74 1.54
N ASP A 41 -9.42 -18.94 1.03
CA ASP A 41 -9.57 -19.37 -0.35
C ASP A 41 -11.04 -19.62 -0.76
N LEU A 42 -11.97 -19.65 0.20
CA LEU A 42 -13.40 -19.88 -0.02
C LEU A 42 -14.25 -18.70 0.48
N GLY A 43 -15.22 -18.30 -0.35
CA GLY A 43 -16.32 -17.42 0.03
C GLY A 43 -17.59 -18.22 0.36
N TYR A 44 -18.33 -17.81 1.38
CA TYR A 44 -19.60 -18.42 1.79
C TYR A 44 -20.79 -17.70 1.16
N ILE A 45 -21.72 -18.47 0.61
CA ILE A 45 -23.00 -17.95 0.12
C ILE A 45 -23.98 -17.93 1.28
N ARG A 46 -24.50 -16.73 1.58
CA ARG A 46 -25.48 -16.49 2.64
C ARG A 46 -26.73 -17.36 2.44
N ASP A 47 -27.30 -17.82 3.55
CA ASP A 47 -28.58 -18.54 3.52
C ASP A 47 -29.74 -17.60 3.18
N SER A 48 -30.68 -18.09 2.36
CA SER A 48 -31.94 -17.38 2.10
C SER A 48 -32.72 -17.17 3.40
N SER A 49 -33.29 -15.98 3.56
CA SER A 49 -34.14 -15.62 4.70
C SER A 49 -35.37 -14.85 4.23
N ASP A 50 -36.36 -14.66 5.11
CA ASP A 50 -37.58 -13.91 4.79
C ASP A 50 -37.32 -12.47 4.33
N LYS A 51 -36.16 -11.91 4.71
CA LYS A 51 -35.75 -10.54 4.37
C LYS A 51 -34.95 -10.45 3.07
N GLN A 52 -34.39 -11.56 2.62
CA GLN A 52 -33.45 -11.56 1.51
C GLN A 52 -33.44 -12.93 0.82
N TYR A 53 -33.84 -12.92 -0.46
CA TYR A 53 -33.70 -14.07 -1.33
C TYR A 53 -32.25 -14.22 -1.80
N VAL A 54 -31.68 -15.41 -1.65
CA VAL A 54 -30.37 -15.77 -2.17
C VAL A 54 -30.53 -16.89 -3.21
N PRO A 55 -30.15 -16.66 -4.48
CA PRO A 55 -30.24 -17.69 -5.51
C PRO A 55 -29.19 -18.79 -5.29
N ASP A 56 -29.46 -19.97 -5.82
CA ASP A 56 -28.49 -21.05 -5.87
C ASP A 56 -27.30 -20.66 -6.77
N VAL A 57 -26.09 -20.78 -6.23
CA VAL A 57 -24.85 -20.45 -6.93
C VAL A 57 -24.16 -21.72 -7.38
N TYR A 58 -23.75 -21.74 -8.64
CA TYR A 58 -23.04 -22.85 -9.25
C TYR A 58 -21.74 -22.32 -9.88
N TYR A 59 -20.67 -23.11 -9.79
CA TYR A 59 -19.44 -22.87 -10.54
C TYR A 59 -19.09 -24.10 -11.38
N LYS A 60 -18.28 -23.91 -12.41
CA LYS A 60 -17.82 -24.99 -13.28
C LYS A 60 -16.43 -25.45 -12.88
N GLU A 61 -16.27 -26.75 -12.70
CA GLU A 61 -14.98 -27.39 -12.44
C GLU A 61 -14.67 -28.39 -13.56
N ARG A 62 -13.38 -28.61 -13.84
CA ARG A 62 -12.95 -29.66 -14.76
C ARG A 62 -12.64 -30.92 -13.97
N ASP A 63 -13.29 -32.02 -14.33
CA ASP A 63 -13.03 -33.32 -13.72
C ASP A 63 -11.69 -33.92 -14.20
N ALA A 64 -11.33 -35.08 -13.63
CA ALA A 64 -10.11 -35.82 -14.00
C ALA A 64 -10.08 -36.28 -15.47
N TYR A 65 -11.21 -36.22 -16.17
CA TYR A 65 -11.36 -36.60 -17.57
C TYR A 65 -11.44 -35.38 -18.50
N GLY A 66 -11.31 -34.17 -17.97
CA GLY A 66 -11.34 -32.92 -18.72
C GLY A 66 -12.75 -32.40 -19.06
N ASN A 67 -13.81 -33.01 -18.52
CA ASN A 67 -15.19 -32.55 -18.73
C ASN A 67 -15.53 -31.40 -17.77
N GLU A 68 -16.32 -30.42 -18.24
CA GLU A 68 -16.85 -29.36 -17.38
C GLU A 68 -18.10 -29.83 -16.63
N VAL A 69 -18.03 -29.86 -15.30
CA VAL A 69 -19.13 -30.23 -14.41
C VAL A 69 -19.57 -29.01 -13.61
N GLY A 70 -20.87 -28.76 -13.55
CA GLY A 70 -21.46 -27.72 -12.70
C GLY A 70 -21.61 -28.21 -11.27
N VAL A 71 -20.92 -27.56 -10.33
CA VAL A 71 -20.96 -27.87 -8.89
C VAL A 71 -21.84 -26.85 -8.18
N SER A 72 -22.86 -27.32 -7.46
CA SER A 72 -23.65 -26.48 -6.57
C SER A 72 -22.85 -26.18 -5.31
N ALA A 73 -22.72 -24.90 -4.99
CA ALA A 73 -21.70 -24.46 -4.06
C ALA A 73 -22.25 -23.49 -3.03
N LYS A 74 -22.40 -23.99 -1.80
CA LYS A 74 -22.59 -23.13 -0.62
C LYS A 74 -21.31 -22.39 -0.25
N ARG A 75 -20.16 -22.94 -0.64
CA ARG A 75 -18.84 -22.32 -0.54
C ARG A 75 -18.22 -22.29 -1.93
N VAL A 76 -17.92 -21.09 -2.42
CA VAL A 76 -17.36 -20.86 -3.75
C VAL A 76 -15.87 -20.51 -3.62
N PRO A 77 -14.96 -21.09 -4.41
CA PRO A 77 -13.57 -20.68 -4.36
C PRO A 77 -13.41 -19.25 -4.91
N VAL A 78 -12.71 -18.38 -4.17
CA VAL A 78 -12.59 -16.96 -4.55
C VAL A 78 -11.78 -16.77 -5.83
N ALA A 79 -10.93 -17.73 -6.20
CA ALA A 79 -10.16 -17.70 -7.43
C ALA A 79 -11.05 -17.57 -8.69
N TYR A 80 -12.24 -18.19 -8.71
CA TYR A 80 -13.18 -18.06 -9.83
C TYR A 80 -13.85 -16.69 -9.93
N LEU A 81 -13.73 -15.88 -8.88
CA LEU A 81 -14.31 -14.53 -8.78
C LEU A 81 -13.30 -13.43 -9.13
N LEU A 82 -12.03 -13.81 -9.37
CA LEU A 82 -10.93 -12.90 -9.69
C LEU A 82 -10.49 -13.09 -11.14
N VAL A 83 -9.95 -12.01 -11.69
CA VAL A 83 -9.35 -11.95 -13.02
C VAL A 83 -7.96 -11.35 -12.86
N ASP A 84 -6.95 -12.02 -13.41
CA ASP A 84 -5.58 -11.52 -13.40
C ASP A 84 -5.44 -10.31 -14.33
N VAL A 85 -4.81 -9.26 -13.82
CA VAL A 85 -4.53 -8.03 -14.57
C VAL A 85 -3.03 -7.84 -14.62
N PRO A 86 -2.43 -7.73 -15.83
CA PRO A 86 -0.99 -7.51 -15.94
C PRO A 86 -0.61 -6.21 -15.23
N CYS A 87 0.38 -6.30 -14.35
CA CYS A 87 0.96 -5.18 -13.63
C CYS A 87 2.40 -4.96 -14.06
N GLY A 88 2.83 -3.71 -14.07
CA GLY A 88 4.18 -3.36 -14.41
C GLY A 88 4.46 -1.88 -14.21
N VAL A 89 5.73 -1.54 -14.26
CA VAL A 89 6.21 -0.16 -14.25
C VAL A 89 6.42 0.26 -15.71
N ALA A 90 5.98 1.46 -16.08
CA ALA A 90 6.23 2.00 -17.41
C ALA A 90 7.75 2.12 -17.65
N GLY A 91 8.24 1.55 -18.76
CA GLY A 91 9.68 1.44 -19.02
C GLY A 91 10.37 2.76 -19.37
N ALA A 92 9.71 3.63 -20.13
CA ALA A 92 10.25 4.93 -20.53
C ALA A 92 9.14 5.98 -20.59
N GLY A 93 9.28 7.02 -19.77
CA GLY A 93 8.37 8.15 -19.70
C GLY A 93 8.75 9.05 -18.54
N GLU A 94 8.64 10.36 -18.73
CA GLU A 94 8.81 11.29 -17.61
C GLU A 94 7.58 11.17 -16.69
N PRO A 95 7.75 10.89 -15.40
CA PRO A 95 6.63 10.79 -14.47
C PRO A 95 5.88 12.13 -14.37
N THR A 96 4.58 12.09 -14.12
CA THR A 96 3.77 13.30 -13.90
C THR A 96 4.25 14.06 -12.67
N PHE A 97 4.64 13.34 -11.62
CA PHE A 97 5.15 13.92 -10.38
C PHE A 97 6.68 13.85 -10.34
N TRP A 98 7.28 14.84 -9.69
CA TRP A 98 8.72 15.01 -9.59
C TRP A 98 9.36 13.85 -8.81
N PRO A 99 10.25 13.05 -9.43
CA PRO A 99 10.75 11.81 -8.82
C PRO A 99 11.72 12.04 -7.66
N ARG A 100 12.22 13.26 -7.49
CA ARG A 100 13.13 13.64 -6.40
C ARG A 100 12.40 14.33 -5.24
N ALA A 101 11.06 14.35 -5.27
CA ALA A 101 10.28 14.92 -4.19
C ALA A 101 10.57 14.21 -2.87
N SER A 102 10.81 15.00 -1.82
CA SER A 102 11.11 14.53 -0.46
C SER A 102 10.04 14.97 0.54
N PHE A 103 8.93 15.53 0.05
CA PHE A 103 7.84 15.95 0.92
C PHE A 103 7.18 14.74 1.60
N PRO A 104 6.92 14.79 2.91
CA PRO A 104 6.36 13.66 3.63
C PRO A 104 5.01 13.16 3.09
N PRO A 105 4.83 11.84 2.94
CA PRO A 105 3.53 11.27 2.62
C PRO A 105 2.47 11.58 3.68
N ALA A 106 1.25 11.86 3.24
CA ALA A 106 0.11 12.10 4.12
C ALA A 106 -0.24 10.87 4.97
N ASN A 107 -0.90 11.09 6.11
CA ASN A 107 -1.40 10.04 7.01
C ASN A 107 -0.31 9.10 7.57
N ARG A 108 0.93 9.57 7.70
CA ARG A 108 2.02 8.83 8.35
C ARG A 108 2.35 9.48 9.70
N PRO A 109 1.92 8.90 10.84
CA PRO A 109 2.01 9.54 12.16
C PRO A 109 3.43 9.57 12.76
N LEU A 110 4.46 9.46 11.94
CA LEU A 110 5.85 9.48 12.39
C LEU A 110 6.34 10.93 12.42
N GLN A 111 7.02 11.35 13.48
CA GLN A 111 7.45 12.75 13.65
C GLN A 111 8.21 13.32 12.43
N HIS A 112 9.08 12.53 11.81
CA HIS A 112 9.85 12.92 10.62
C HIS A 112 9.02 12.95 9.33
N HIS A 113 7.82 12.37 9.34
CA HIS A 113 6.89 12.37 8.22
C HIS A 113 5.68 13.29 8.45
N LEU A 114 5.73 14.18 9.43
CA LEU A 114 4.68 15.17 9.63
C LEU A 114 4.73 16.20 8.50
N GLN A 115 3.60 16.38 7.83
CA GLN A 115 3.42 17.42 6.82
C GLN A 115 3.33 18.77 7.53
N THR A 116 4.29 19.63 7.24
CA THR A 116 4.42 20.95 7.88
C THR A 116 4.80 22.00 6.84
N LEU A 117 4.52 23.27 7.15
CA LEU A 117 4.99 24.41 6.37
C LEU A 117 6.52 24.42 6.21
N ARG A 118 7.26 23.92 7.22
CA ARG A 118 8.71 23.72 7.14
C ARG A 118 9.10 22.68 6.08
N ALA A 119 8.43 21.53 6.05
CA ALA A 119 8.69 20.50 5.06
C ALA A 119 8.40 21.01 3.63
N LEU A 120 7.37 21.84 3.48
CA LEU A 120 7.06 22.50 2.20
C LEU A 120 8.19 23.46 1.79
N GLN A 121 8.69 24.28 2.71
CA GLN A 121 9.80 25.19 2.43
C GLN A 121 11.10 24.45 2.07
N ALA A 122 11.39 23.32 2.73
CA ALA A 122 12.55 22.49 2.41
C ALA A 122 12.44 21.89 0.99
N GLN A 123 11.25 21.41 0.61
CA GLN A 123 10.97 20.94 -0.75
C GLN A 123 11.16 22.05 -1.80
N LEU A 124 10.64 23.25 -1.53
CA LEU A 124 10.80 24.43 -2.41
C LEU A 124 12.27 24.84 -2.59
N GLN A 125 13.12 24.63 -1.59
CA GLN A 125 14.56 24.91 -1.67
C GLN A 125 15.35 23.81 -2.38
N ALA A 126 14.89 22.56 -2.30
CA ALA A 126 15.56 21.41 -2.91
C ALA A 126 15.30 21.27 -4.41
N ALA A 127 14.21 21.85 -4.91
CA ALA A 127 13.84 21.79 -6.33
C ALA A 127 14.49 22.90 -7.16
N ASP A 128 14.77 22.61 -8.43
CA ASP A 128 15.35 23.56 -9.38
C ASP A 128 14.32 24.61 -9.84
N SER A 129 13.05 24.23 -9.90
CA SER A 129 11.94 25.09 -10.29
C SER A 129 10.75 24.98 -9.32
N LEU A 130 9.92 26.03 -9.29
CA LEU A 130 8.67 25.99 -8.52
C LEU A 130 7.74 24.90 -9.02
N LEU A 131 7.71 24.68 -10.34
CA LEU A 131 6.91 23.62 -10.94
C LEU A 131 7.35 22.26 -10.40
N ASP A 132 8.64 21.97 -10.34
CA ASP A 132 9.16 20.70 -9.83
C ASP A 132 8.83 20.50 -8.35
N ALA A 133 9.00 21.56 -7.54
CA ALA A 133 8.67 21.50 -6.11
C ALA A 133 7.19 21.18 -5.86
N LEU A 134 6.29 21.78 -6.66
CA LEU A 134 4.84 21.66 -6.52
C LEU A 134 4.25 20.48 -7.31
N SER A 135 5.00 19.89 -8.24
CA SER A 135 4.61 18.67 -8.98
C SER A 135 4.77 17.42 -8.10
N ASP A 136 4.21 17.45 -6.90
CA ASP A 136 4.17 16.32 -5.98
C ASP A 136 2.75 16.17 -5.41
N LEU A 137 2.21 14.95 -5.46
CA LEU A 137 0.83 14.69 -5.05
C LEU A 137 0.60 15.05 -3.57
N HIS A 138 1.58 14.78 -2.69
CA HIS A 138 1.45 15.05 -1.27
C HIS A 138 1.57 16.54 -0.96
N VAL A 139 2.38 17.28 -1.71
CA VAL A 139 2.40 18.76 -1.65
C VAL A 139 1.05 19.32 -2.08
N LEU A 140 0.49 18.88 -3.21
CA LEU A 140 -0.81 19.37 -3.70
C LEU A 140 -1.94 19.04 -2.71
N LEU A 141 -1.93 17.84 -2.13
CA LEU A 141 -2.88 17.45 -1.08
C LEU A 141 -2.70 18.30 0.19
N PHE A 142 -1.46 18.57 0.59
CA PHE A 142 -1.16 19.44 1.73
C PHE A 142 -1.66 20.87 1.47
N LEU A 143 -1.44 21.43 0.29
CA LEU A 143 -1.96 22.77 -0.06
C LEU A 143 -3.49 22.85 0.00
N ALA A 144 -4.19 21.75 -0.32
CA ALA A 144 -5.65 21.67 -0.26
C ALA A 144 -6.21 21.42 1.16
N SER A 145 -5.43 20.82 2.06
CA SER A 145 -5.89 20.39 3.38
C SER A 145 -5.27 21.17 4.56
N ASN A 146 -4.25 21.98 4.31
CA ASN A 146 -3.53 22.72 5.34
C ASN A 146 -4.44 23.76 6.02
N GLU A 147 -4.51 23.68 7.35
CA GLU A 147 -5.34 24.57 8.18
C GLU A 147 -4.70 25.94 8.44
N ALA A 148 -3.36 26.08 8.28
CA ALA A 148 -2.68 27.34 8.56
C ALA A 148 -3.11 28.47 7.61
N LEU A 149 -3.39 28.13 6.34
CA LEU A 149 -4.03 29.03 5.39
C LEU A 149 -4.85 28.18 4.39
N PRO A 150 -6.17 28.05 4.59
CA PRO A 150 -6.99 27.25 3.70
C PRO A 150 -7.09 27.93 2.32
N LEU A 151 -6.60 27.26 1.30
CA LEU A 151 -6.72 27.71 -0.08
C LEU A 151 -8.07 27.26 -0.64
N SER A 152 -8.79 28.18 -1.29
CA SER A 152 -10.01 27.81 -2.00
C SER A 152 -9.69 26.92 -3.21
N PRO A 153 -10.59 26.02 -3.62
CA PRO A 153 -10.40 25.22 -4.84
C PRO A 153 -10.14 26.08 -6.08
N ALA A 154 -10.73 27.27 -6.15
CA ALA A 154 -10.51 28.23 -7.23
C ALA A 154 -9.08 28.79 -7.24
N ALA A 155 -8.47 29.00 -6.06
CA ALA A 155 -7.07 29.42 -5.97
C ALA A 155 -6.09 28.31 -6.35
N LEU A 156 -6.45 27.03 -6.15
CA LEU A 156 -5.63 25.88 -6.52
C LEU A 156 -5.76 25.45 -7.98
N GLN A 157 -6.92 25.66 -8.60
CA GLN A 157 -7.20 25.28 -9.99
C GLN A 157 -6.09 25.69 -10.99
N PRO A 158 -5.61 26.95 -11.03
CA PRO A 158 -4.56 27.34 -11.99
C PRO A 158 -3.24 26.61 -11.75
N LEU A 159 -2.89 26.29 -10.50
CA LEU A 159 -1.72 25.48 -10.18
C LEU A 159 -1.90 24.04 -10.68
N LEU A 160 -3.04 23.42 -10.41
CA LEU A 160 -3.33 22.05 -10.83
C LEU A 160 -3.31 21.91 -12.36
N ALA A 161 -3.88 22.89 -13.07
CA ALA A 161 -3.81 22.96 -14.52
C ALA A 161 -2.37 23.14 -15.02
N GLY A 162 -1.57 23.99 -14.37
CA GLY A 162 -0.16 24.19 -14.66
C GLY A 162 0.68 22.92 -14.46
N VAL A 163 0.48 22.20 -13.37
CA VAL A 163 1.15 20.90 -13.11
C VAL A 163 0.75 19.86 -14.15
N ALA A 164 -0.54 19.75 -14.47
CA ALA A 164 -1.03 18.81 -15.49
C ALA A 164 -0.48 19.13 -16.90
N ALA A 165 -0.36 20.41 -17.24
CA ALA A 165 0.18 20.88 -18.52
C ALA A 165 1.72 21.00 -18.55
N ARG A 166 2.39 20.81 -17.39
CA ARG A 166 3.83 21.05 -17.19
C ARG A 166 4.27 22.47 -17.57
N ASP A 167 3.44 23.45 -17.25
CA ASP A 167 3.68 24.85 -17.54
C ASP A 167 4.31 25.55 -16.32
N ALA A 168 5.62 25.81 -16.41
CA ALA A 168 6.36 26.52 -15.38
C ALA A 168 5.88 27.98 -15.22
N GLY A 169 5.47 28.63 -16.31
CA GLY A 169 4.94 29.98 -16.28
C GLY A 169 3.61 30.06 -15.53
N ALA A 170 2.75 29.05 -15.67
CA ALA A 170 1.52 28.96 -14.89
C ALA A 170 1.79 28.79 -13.38
N ALA A 171 2.79 27.98 -13.00
CA ALA A 171 3.19 27.83 -11.61
C ALA A 171 3.73 29.16 -11.03
N ASP A 172 4.57 29.87 -11.78
CA ASP A 172 5.10 31.17 -11.38
C ASP A 172 4.01 32.25 -11.29
N ALA A 173 3.04 32.25 -12.21
CA ALA A 173 1.87 33.13 -12.15
C ALA A 173 0.97 32.81 -10.96
N TRP A 174 0.81 31.53 -10.60
CA TRP A 174 0.11 31.13 -9.39
C TRP A 174 0.80 31.65 -8.13
N ARG A 175 2.14 31.55 -8.04
CA ARG A 175 2.91 32.11 -6.91
C ARG A 175 2.68 33.60 -6.71
N ALA A 176 2.41 34.36 -7.77
CA ALA A 176 2.13 35.79 -7.67
C ALA A 176 0.73 36.11 -7.10
N GLN A 177 -0.17 35.12 -6.98
CA GLN A 177 -1.49 35.34 -6.38
C GLN A 177 -1.37 35.62 -4.87
N PRO A 178 -2.20 36.51 -4.30
CA PRO A 178 -2.09 36.90 -2.88
C PRO A 178 -2.13 35.72 -1.90
N ALA A 179 -3.03 34.75 -2.16
CA ALA A 179 -3.17 33.58 -1.30
C ALA A 179 -1.94 32.65 -1.35
N ALA A 180 -1.41 32.40 -2.55
CA ALA A 180 -0.23 31.58 -2.75
C ALA A 180 1.02 32.26 -2.17
N ALA A 181 1.21 33.56 -2.46
CA ALA A 181 2.32 34.35 -1.93
C ALA A 181 2.34 34.35 -0.39
N THR A 182 1.17 34.50 0.24
CA THR A 182 1.04 34.46 1.70
C THR A 182 1.42 33.09 2.26
N LEU A 183 0.93 31.99 1.67
CA LEU A 183 1.25 30.64 2.12
C LEU A 183 2.75 30.34 2.00
N LEU A 184 3.38 30.74 0.89
CA LEU A 184 4.81 30.54 0.69
C LEU A 184 5.65 31.39 1.66
N GLN A 185 5.17 32.59 2.00
CA GLN A 185 5.80 33.41 3.03
C GLN A 185 5.68 32.78 4.43
N LEU A 186 4.53 32.18 4.76
CA LEU A 186 4.36 31.42 6.01
C LEU A 186 5.27 30.19 6.04
N ALA A 187 5.43 29.49 4.92
CA ALA A 187 6.38 28.39 4.79
C ALA A 187 7.82 28.83 5.05
N ARG A 188 8.20 29.99 4.49
CA ARG A 188 9.53 30.58 4.72
C ARG A 188 9.75 30.91 6.20
N ALA A 189 8.81 31.62 6.82
CA ALA A 189 8.89 32.00 8.23
C ALA A 189 8.99 30.77 9.16
N ALA A 190 8.19 29.73 8.90
CA ALA A 190 8.21 28.49 9.68
C ALA A 190 9.54 27.73 9.59
N ALA A 191 10.28 27.87 8.49
CA ALA A 191 11.60 27.27 8.36
C ALA A 191 12.69 28.04 9.13
N ASP A 192 12.60 29.37 9.14
CA ASP A 192 13.55 30.25 9.81
C ASP A 192 13.47 30.08 11.35
N ASP A 193 12.26 29.91 11.92
CA ASP A 193 12.06 29.66 13.35
C ASP A 193 12.66 28.31 13.82
N ALA A 194 12.71 27.32 12.94
CA ALA A 194 13.08 25.96 13.28
C ALA A 194 14.58 25.64 13.13
N ALA A 195 15.36 26.54 12.52
CA ALA A 195 16.83 26.44 12.51
C ALA A 195 17.45 26.47 13.92
N ALA A 196 16.66 26.88 14.92
CA ALA A 196 17.01 26.84 16.35
C ALA A 196 16.67 25.50 17.06
N ALA A 197 16.02 24.55 16.38
CA ALA A 197 15.54 23.30 17.00
C ALA A 197 16.49 22.11 16.78
N ALA A 198 16.59 21.25 17.80
CA ALA A 198 17.46 20.06 17.85
C ALA A 198 17.17 19.04 16.72
N PRO A 199 18.19 18.23 16.32
CA PRO A 199 18.04 17.25 15.25
C PRO A 199 16.99 16.17 15.57
N PRO A 200 16.34 15.60 14.54
CA PRO A 200 15.31 14.58 14.72
C PRO A 200 15.88 13.35 15.41
N ALA A 201 15.13 12.82 16.37
CA ALA A 201 15.49 11.58 17.07
C ALA A 201 15.54 10.40 16.09
N ALA A 202 16.52 9.51 16.27
CA ALA A 202 16.65 8.28 15.49
C ALA A 202 15.37 7.40 15.60
N LEU A 203 15.16 6.51 14.63
CA LEU A 203 14.03 5.56 14.61
C LEU A 203 14.54 4.13 14.36
N TRP A 204 13.70 3.14 14.64
CA TRP A 204 13.96 1.74 14.29
C TRP A 204 12.74 1.07 13.68
N THR A 205 12.96 0.17 12.71
CA THR A 205 11.90 -0.54 12.00
C THR A 205 11.62 -1.89 12.66
N CYS A 206 10.36 -2.16 13.00
CA CYS A 206 9.94 -3.43 13.56
C CYS A 206 10.13 -4.56 12.54
N PRO A 207 10.83 -5.66 12.88
CA PRO A 207 11.06 -6.76 11.94
C PRO A 207 9.79 -7.58 11.67
N LEU A 208 8.76 -7.48 12.51
CA LEU A 208 7.52 -8.24 12.36
C LEU A 208 6.49 -7.51 11.48
N CYS A 209 6.20 -6.24 11.81
CA CYS A 209 5.12 -5.48 11.18
C CYS A 209 5.60 -4.26 10.38
N THR A 210 6.93 -4.09 10.23
CA THR A 210 7.59 -2.99 9.50
C THR A 210 7.25 -1.57 9.98
N PHE A 211 6.55 -1.45 11.12
CA PHE A 211 6.26 -0.17 11.75
C PHE A 211 7.55 0.50 12.24
N HIS A 212 7.65 1.81 12.05
CA HIS A 212 8.82 2.60 12.46
C HIS A 212 8.55 3.18 13.84
N ASN A 213 9.34 2.78 14.83
CA ASN A 213 9.16 3.20 16.21
C ASN A 213 10.19 4.28 16.57
N ALA A 214 9.86 5.13 17.55
CA ALA A 214 10.81 6.09 18.10
C ALA A 214 12.05 5.37 18.68
N ALA A 215 13.24 6.00 18.62
CA ALA A 215 14.46 5.39 19.16
C ALA A 215 14.39 5.02 20.64
N HIS A 216 13.56 5.71 21.43
CA HIS A 216 13.41 5.42 22.85
C HIS A 216 12.42 4.28 23.13
N ALA A 217 11.60 3.88 22.15
CA ALA A 217 10.66 2.77 22.31
C ALA A 217 11.42 1.44 22.33
N ASP A 218 11.20 0.67 23.40
CA ASP A 218 11.74 -0.66 23.66
C ASP A 218 10.83 -1.78 23.13
N ALA A 219 9.59 -1.45 22.76
CA ALA A 219 8.67 -2.32 22.04
C ALA A 219 7.99 -1.59 20.89
N CYS A 220 7.44 -2.34 19.93
CA CYS A 220 6.75 -1.79 18.80
C CYS A 220 5.37 -1.26 19.21
N GLU A 221 5.06 -0.01 18.92
CA GLU A 221 3.76 0.60 19.26
C GLU A 221 2.59 -0.08 18.58
N MET A 222 2.82 -0.73 17.43
CA MET A 222 1.75 -1.30 16.61
C MET A 222 1.48 -2.79 16.84
N CYS A 223 2.51 -3.56 17.20
CA CYS A 223 2.35 -5.00 17.46
C CYS A 223 2.85 -5.45 18.82
N ALA A 224 3.26 -4.51 19.69
CA ALA A 224 3.83 -4.75 21.02
C ALA A 224 5.11 -5.62 21.05
N MET A 225 5.72 -5.93 19.90
CA MET A 225 6.92 -6.75 19.85
C MET A 225 8.15 -6.01 20.40
N PRO A 226 8.94 -6.62 21.30
CA PRO A 226 10.14 -5.99 21.83
C PRO A 226 11.17 -5.71 20.73
N ARG A 227 11.92 -4.62 20.91
CA ARG A 227 13.02 -4.23 20.04
C ARG A 227 14.15 -5.25 20.16
N TYR A 228 14.32 -6.07 19.14
CA TYR A 228 15.48 -6.96 19.03
C TYR A 228 16.73 -6.15 18.70
N VAL A 229 17.54 -5.87 19.72
CA VAL A 229 18.93 -5.42 19.53
C VAL A 229 19.77 -6.70 19.47
N LEU A 230 19.99 -7.24 18.27
CA LEU A 230 20.97 -8.32 18.14
C LEU A 230 22.34 -7.75 18.53
N PRO A 231 23.06 -8.32 19.51
CA PRO A 231 24.43 -7.95 19.72
C PRO A 231 25.24 -8.34 18.48
N LEU A 232 26.11 -7.45 18.03
CA LEU A 232 27.05 -7.65 16.93
C LEU A 232 28.01 -8.81 17.26
N TYR A 233 27.57 -10.05 17.09
CA TYR A 233 28.44 -11.23 17.11
C TYR A 233 28.43 -11.87 15.72
N SER A 234 29.51 -11.58 15.00
CA SER A 234 30.18 -12.43 14.01
C SER A 234 29.27 -13.22 13.04
N LEU A 235 29.15 -12.70 11.83
CA LEU A 235 28.83 -13.49 10.63
C LEU A 235 30.00 -14.47 10.37
N ALA A 236 29.99 -15.61 11.05
CA ALA A 236 30.74 -16.79 10.61
C ALA A 236 29.76 -17.77 9.95
N PRO A 237 30.04 -18.27 8.73
CA PRO A 237 29.12 -19.13 8.00
C PRO A 237 29.08 -20.51 8.65
N HIS A 238 28.04 -20.80 9.43
CA HIS A 238 27.83 -22.13 9.98
C HIS A 238 27.21 -23.05 8.92
N ASN A 239 28.08 -23.73 8.20
CA ASN A 239 27.73 -24.76 7.23
C ASN A 239 27.25 -26.02 7.97
N ARG A 240 25.95 -26.07 8.31
CA ARG A 240 25.33 -27.28 8.90
C ARG A 240 24.78 -28.15 7.77
N LYS A 241 25.55 -29.19 7.40
CA LYS A 241 25.10 -30.29 6.56
C LYS A 241 23.86 -30.93 7.20
N LEU A 242 22.67 -30.68 6.62
CA LEU A 242 21.46 -31.45 6.90
C LEU A 242 21.64 -32.86 6.33
N LYS A 243 21.76 -33.86 7.22
CA LYS A 243 21.63 -35.27 6.86
C LYS A 243 20.20 -35.52 6.39
N LYS A 244 20.06 -35.93 5.13
CA LYS A 244 18.83 -36.48 4.55
C LYS A 244 18.64 -37.90 5.09
N ASP A 245 17.71 -38.09 6.01
CA ASP A 245 17.10 -39.40 6.23
C ASP A 245 15.72 -39.39 5.58
N LYS A 246 15.64 -40.02 4.41
CA LYS A 246 14.40 -40.33 3.70
C LYS A 246 13.85 -41.62 4.28
N HIS A 247 12.67 -41.58 4.90
CA HIS A 247 11.84 -42.78 5.02
C HIS A 247 10.40 -42.47 4.61
N VAL A 248 10.07 -42.92 3.39
CA VAL A 248 8.71 -43.11 2.89
C VAL A 248 8.21 -44.40 3.53
N LEU A 249 7.13 -44.31 4.31
CA LEU A 249 6.38 -45.48 4.77
C LEU A 249 5.09 -45.56 3.95
N THR A 250 5.11 -46.38 2.91
CA THR A 250 3.91 -47.02 2.39
C THR A 250 4.02 -48.50 2.77
N ARG A 251 2.95 -49.06 3.35
CA ARG A 251 2.79 -50.51 3.39
C ARG A 251 1.33 -50.87 3.15
N THR A 252 1.16 -51.45 1.98
CA THR A 252 0.01 -52.17 1.45
C THR A 252 -0.36 -53.39 2.29
N ASP A 253 -1.62 -53.77 2.17
CA ASP A 253 -2.31 -54.93 2.72
C ASP A 253 -1.53 -56.25 2.69
N SER A 254 -1.79 -57.10 3.70
CA SER A 254 -2.01 -58.54 3.52
C SER A 254 -2.56 -59.20 4.79
N LEU A 255 -3.73 -59.83 4.61
CA LEU A 255 -4.38 -60.88 5.40
C LEU A 255 -3.43 -61.83 6.17
N HIS A 256 -3.80 -62.23 7.41
CA HIS A 256 -4.17 -63.61 7.78
C HIS A 256 -4.45 -63.78 9.29
N LYS A 257 -5.64 -64.33 9.58
CA LYS A 257 -6.01 -65.30 10.64
C LYS A 257 -5.42 -65.15 12.05
N CYS A 258 -6.29 -64.89 13.02
CA CYS A 258 -6.84 -65.86 13.99
C CYS A 258 -8.16 -65.33 14.53
#